data_AF-A0A450U2V8-F1
#
_entry.id   AF-A0A450U2V8-F1
#
_cell.length_a   1.000
_cell.length_b   1.000
_cell.length_c   1.000
_cell.angle_alpha   90.00
_cell.angle_beta   90.00
_cell.angle_gamma   90.00
#
_symmetry.space_group_name_H-M   'P 1'
#
loop_
_entity.id
_entity.type
_entity.pdbx_description
1 polymer ?
#
loop_
_entity_poly.entity_id
_entity_poly.type
_entity_poly.pdbx_seq_one_letter_code
_entity_poly.pdbx_strand_id
1 'polypeptide(L)'
;NALKEKLDYLKMNEKERREYDTFIDYARSAWGMIDNARREGREEGREEGLQEGEDKGRKEVAKVLLGKGIDISIISESSGLPEEEIRKLSAY
;
A
#
# COMPACT_ATOMS: atom_id res chain seq x y z
N ASN A 1 10.75 -23.52 23.01
CA ASN A 1 12.03 -24.26 22.90
C ASN A 1 11.71 -25.48 22.06
N ALA A 2 12.04 -25.46 20.76
CA ALA A 2 11.50 -26.38 19.74
C ALA A 2 11.69 -27.87 20.07
N LEU A 3 12.72 -28.20 20.85
CA LEU A 3 12.96 -29.56 21.37
C LEU A 3 11.86 -30.05 22.31
N LYS A 4 11.29 -29.18 23.14
CA LYS A 4 10.20 -29.51 24.07
C LYS A 4 8.91 -29.79 23.32
N GLU A 5 8.54 -28.91 22.38
CA GLU A 5 7.36 -29.07 21.53
C GLU A 5 7.44 -30.37 20.70
N LYS A 6 8.62 -30.68 20.15
CA LYS A 6 8.85 -31.94 19.43
C LYS A 6 8.71 -33.16 20.33
N LEU A 7 9.22 -33.10 21.56
CA LEU A 7 9.11 -34.20 22.52
C LEU A 7 7.66 -34.41 22.96
N ASP A 8 6.90 -33.33 23.17
CA ASP A 8 5.50 -33.39 23.55
C ASP A 8 4.63 -33.95 22.40
N TYR A 9 4.91 -33.58 21.15
CA TYR A 9 4.27 -34.17 19.96
C TYR A 9 4.50 -35.68 19.83
N LEU A 10 5.73 -36.16 20.12
CA LEU A 10 6.04 -37.59 20.08
C LEU A 10 5.29 -38.40 21.15
N LYS A 11 4.90 -37.78 22.26
CA LYS A 11 4.12 -38.42 23.33
C LYS A 11 2.61 -38.47 23.06
N MET A 12 2.12 -37.69 22.10
CA MET A 12 0.71 -37.67 21.72
C MET A 12 0.30 -38.96 21.02
N ASN A 13 -0.93 -39.39 21.25
CA ASN A 13 -1.57 -40.45 20.48
C ASN A 13 -2.03 -39.93 19.09
N GLU A 14 -2.48 -40.84 18.22
CA GLU A 14 -2.84 -40.49 16.84
C GLU A 14 -3.96 -39.44 16.75
N LYS A 15 -4.98 -39.52 17.62
CA LYS A 15 -6.08 -38.55 17.63
C LYS A 15 -5.58 -37.17 18.05
N GLU A 16 -4.79 -37.10 19.10
CA GLU A 16 -4.19 -35.86 19.62
C GLU A 16 -3.26 -35.22 18.58
N ARG A 17 -2.46 -36.01 17.85
CA ARG A 17 -1.61 -35.49 16.77
C ARG A 17 -2.44 -34.89 15.64
N ARG A 18 -3.50 -35.57 15.19
CA ARG A 18 -4.39 -35.05 14.14
C ARG A 18 -5.05 -33.73 14.54
N GLU A 19 -5.51 -33.61 15.78
CA GLU A 19 -6.10 -32.37 16.31
C GLU A 19 -5.05 -31.25 16.40
N TYR A 20 -3.84 -31.58 16.87
CA TYR A 20 -2.72 -30.64 16.92
C TYR A 20 -2.32 -30.15 15.52
N ASP A 21 -2.13 -31.06 14.56
CA ASP A 21 -1.74 -30.71 13.19
C ASP A 21 -2.81 -29.83 12.52
N THR A 22 -4.09 -30.16 12.70
CA THR A 22 -5.22 -29.33 12.22
C THR A 22 -5.17 -27.93 12.82
N PHE A 23 -4.91 -27.81 14.12
CA PHE A 23 -4.78 -26.52 14.79
C PHE A 23 -3.59 -25.72 14.24
N ILE A 24 -2.43 -26.34 14.05
CA ILE A 24 -1.24 -25.68 13.51
C ILE A 24 -1.46 -25.22 12.08
N ASP A 25 -2.12 -26.02 11.24
CA ASP A 25 -2.42 -25.64 9.87
C ASP A 25 -3.39 -24.46 9.80
N TYR A 26 -4.42 -24.44 10.66
CA TYR A 26 -5.30 -23.29 10.80
C TYR A 26 -4.53 -22.03 11.24
N ALA A 27 -3.69 -22.15 12.27
CA ALA A 27 -2.91 -21.03 12.78
C ALA A 27 -1.94 -20.48 11.72
N ARG A 28 -1.26 -21.36 10.96
CA ARG A 28 -0.36 -20.97 9.87
C ARG A 28 -1.11 -20.26 8.75
N SER A 29 -2.30 -20.77 8.39
CA SER A 29 -3.14 -20.17 7.36
C SER A 29 -3.60 -18.78 7.78
N ALA A 30 -4.08 -18.62 9.01
CA ALA A 30 -4.48 -17.31 9.55
C ALA A 30 -3.31 -16.32 9.57
N TRP A 31 -2.12 -16.76 9.99
CA TRP A 31 -0.91 -15.94 9.94
C TRP A 31 -0.55 -15.52 8.51
N GLY A 32 -0.62 -16.45 7.56
CA GLY A 32 -0.36 -16.16 6.14
C GLY A 32 -1.34 -15.14 5.57
N MET A 33 -2.63 -15.21 5.94
CA MET A 33 -3.62 -14.22 5.52
C MET A 33 -3.32 -12.83 6.10
N ILE A 34 -2.98 -12.75 7.39
CA ILE A 34 -2.63 -11.47 8.04
C ILE A 34 -1.36 -10.86 7.43
N ASP A 35 -0.34 -11.68 7.17
CA ASP A 35 0.92 -11.20 6.59
C ASP A 35 0.71 -10.69 5.16
N ASN A 36 -0.03 -11.43 4.33
CA ASN A 36 -0.39 -11.01 2.99
C ASN A 36 -1.19 -9.70 3.02
N ALA A 37 -2.23 -9.59 3.85
CA ALA A 37 -3.04 -8.37 3.96
C ALA A 37 -2.20 -7.16 4.41
N ARG A 38 -1.23 -7.35 5.31
CA ARG A 38 -0.29 -6.28 5.71
C ARG A 38 0.67 -5.89 4.60
N ARG A 39 1.10 -6.84 3.76
CA ARG A 39 1.96 -6.55 2.62
C ARG A 39 1.19 -5.76 1.56
N GLU A 40 0.02 -6.26 1.17
CA GLU A 40 -0.87 -5.61 0.20
C GLU A 40 -1.23 -4.20 0.63
N GLY A 41 -1.71 -4.01 1.88
CA GLY A 41 -2.06 -2.67 2.37
C GLY A 41 -0.88 -1.69 2.43
N ARG A 42 0.37 -2.18 2.60
CA ARG A 42 1.56 -1.33 2.52
C ARG A 42 1.92 -0.97 1.08
N GLU A 43 1.75 -1.91 0.17
CA GLU A 43 2.04 -1.71 -1.25
C GLU A 43 1.04 -0.74 -1.86
N GLU A 44 -0.26 -0.98 -1.66
CA GLU A 44 -1.34 -0.09 -2.07
C GLU A 44 -1.17 1.32 -1.48
N GLY A 45 -0.97 1.44 -0.16
CA GLY A 45 -0.78 2.74 0.48
C GLY A 45 0.46 3.49 -0.01
N ARG A 46 1.52 2.78 -0.42
CA ARG A 46 2.71 3.40 -1.02
C ARG A 46 2.42 3.89 -2.44
N GLU A 47 1.71 3.11 -3.24
CA GLU A 47 1.33 3.47 -4.61
C GLU A 47 0.36 4.66 -4.63
N GLU A 48 -0.71 4.61 -3.84
CA GLU A 48 -1.65 5.71 -3.68
C GLU A 48 -0.95 6.97 -3.17
N GLY A 49 -0.09 6.84 -2.15
CA GLY A 49 0.65 7.98 -1.60
C GLY A 49 1.61 8.62 -2.62
N LEU A 50 2.26 7.82 -3.47
CA LEU A 50 3.11 8.32 -4.53
C LEU A 50 2.29 9.06 -5.59
N GLN A 51 1.20 8.44 -6.07
CA GLN A 51 0.34 9.03 -7.08
C GLN A 51 -0.29 10.34 -6.60
N GLU A 52 -0.82 10.37 -5.38
CA GLU A 52 -1.36 11.60 -4.78
C GLU A 52 -0.29 12.67 -4.60
N GLY A 53 0.91 12.28 -4.18
CA GLY A 53 2.03 13.19 -3.98
C GLY A 53 2.49 13.84 -5.28
N GLU A 54 2.61 13.06 -6.35
CA GLU A 54 2.93 13.56 -7.69
C GLU A 54 1.83 14.50 -8.21
N ASP A 55 0.56 14.15 -8.04
CA ASP A 55 -0.57 14.99 -8.45
C ASP A 55 -0.61 16.33 -7.70
N LYS A 56 -0.48 16.28 -6.37
CA LYS A 56 -0.45 17.47 -5.51
C LYS A 56 0.76 18.36 -5.88
N GLY A 57 1.94 17.76 -6.03
CA GLY A 57 3.15 18.48 -6.41
C GLY A 57 3.04 19.18 -7.76
N ARG A 58 2.50 18.50 -8.78
CA ARG A 58 2.25 19.10 -10.10
C ARG A 58 1.29 20.29 -10.00
N LYS A 59 0.20 20.14 -9.25
CA LYS A 59 -0.82 21.19 -9.05
C LYS A 59 -0.26 22.41 -8.30
N GLU A 60 0.55 22.19 -7.27
CA GLU A 60 1.20 23.27 -6.52
C GLU A 60 2.16 24.07 -7.40
N VAL A 61 3.01 23.38 -8.17
CA VAL A 61 3.92 24.04 -9.12
C VAL A 61 3.14 24.82 -10.16
N ALA A 62 2.09 24.23 -10.75
CA ALA A 62 1.25 24.90 -11.74
C ALA A 62 0.59 26.18 -11.18
N LYS A 63 0.07 26.14 -9.94
CA LYS A 63 -0.46 27.34 -9.25
C LYS A 63 0.59 28.45 -9.11
N VAL A 64 1.80 28.10 -8.69
CA VAL A 64 2.89 29.07 -8.54
C VAL A 64 3.28 29.69 -9.87
N LEU A 65 3.35 28.89 -10.95
CA LEU A 65 3.69 29.38 -12.29
C LEU A 65 2.58 30.28 -12.86
N LEU A 66 1.31 29.94 -12.64
CA LEU A 66 0.17 30.80 -12.97
C LEU A 66 0.26 32.14 -12.25
N GLY A 67 0.55 32.14 -10.95
CA GLY A 67 0.74 33.37 -10.17
C GLY A 67 1.90 34.23 -10.64
N LYS A 68 2.87 33.65 -11.35
CA LYS A 68 3.98 34.37 -12.01
C LYS A 68 3.63 34.84 -13.43
N GLY A 69 2.42 34.59 -13.92
CA GLY A 69 1.98 34.98 -15.26
C GLY A 69 2.56 34.12 -16.38
N ILE A 70 3.02 32.90 -16.08
CA ILE A 70 3.46 31.96 -17.11
C ILE A 70 2.26 31.44 -17.90
N ASP A 71 2.43 31.31 -19.21
CA ASP A 71 1.37 30.87 -20.10
C ASP A 71 0.88 29.44 -19.79
N ILE A 72 -0.43 29.23 -19.88
CA ILE A 72 -1.08 27.95 -19.56
C ILE A 72 -0.57 26.82 -20.45
N SER A 73 -0.28 27.08 -21.72
CA SER A 73 0.28 26.07 -22.64
C SER A 73 1.65 25.61 -22.16
N ILE A 74 2.50 26.52 -21.68
CA ILE A 74 3.84 26.19 -21.17
C ILE A 74 3.74 25.40 -19.86
N ILE A 75 2.82 25.78 -18.98
CA ILE A 75 2.58 25.05 -17.72
C ILE A 75 2.06 23.65 -18.01
N SER A 76 1.15 23.50 -18.98
CA SER A 76 0.61 22.22 -19.43
C SER A 76 1.72 21.29 -19.93
N GLU A 77 2.55 21.78 -20.85
CA GLU A 77 3.69 21.04 -21.38
C GLU A 77 4.70 20.63 -20.30
N SER A 78 5.00 21.54 -19.36
CA SER A 78 6.04 21.31 -18.35
C SER A 78 5.57 20.44 -17.18
N SER A 79 4.30 20.54 -16.78
CA SER A 79 3.74 19.81 -15.63
C SER A 79 3.04 18.51 -16.04
N GLY A 80 2.67 18.35 -17.31
CA GLY A 80 1.85 17.24 -17.79
C GLY A 80 0.38 17.30 -17.32
N LEU A 81 -0.05 18.43 -16.74
CA LEU A 81 -1.46 18.66 -16.40
C LEU A 81 -2.22 19.17 -17.62
N PRO A 82 -3.45 18.71 -17.89
CA PRO A 82 -4.30 19.29 -18.93
C PRO A 82 -4.56 20.78 -18.68
N GLU A 83 -4.64 21.58 -19.75
CA GLU A 83 -4.96 23.00 -19.62
C GLU A 83 -6.26 23.28 -18.87
N GLU A 84 -7.28 22.42 -19.06
CA GLU A 84 -8.55 22.55 -18.35
C GLU A 84 -8.36 22.44 -16.83
N GLU A 85 -7.49 21.53 -16.40
CA GLU A 85 -7.15 21.35 -14.99
C GLU A 85 -6.38 22.56 -14.47
N ILE A 86 -5.41 23.08 -15.23
CA ILE A 86 -4.66 24.30 -14.90
C ILE A 86 -5.60 25.51 -14.78
N ARG A 87 -6.58 25.66 -15.68
CA ARG A 87 -7.58 26.74 -15.60
C ARG A 87 -8.40 26.66 -14.32
N LYS A 88 -8.77 25.46 -13.85
CA LYS A 88 -9.47 25.27 -12.57
C LYS A 88 -8.61 25.70 -11.37
N LEU A 89 -7.28 25.61 -11.46
CA LEU A 89 -6.38 26.06 -10.41
C LEU A 89 -6.34 27.59 -10.27
N SER A 90 -6.71 28.35 -11.31
CA SER A 90 -6.82 29.82 -11.27
C SER A 90 -8.13 30.35 -10.69
N ALA A 91 -9.12 29.48 -10.48
CA ALA A 91 -10.46 29.87 -10.01
C ALA A 91 -10.59 29.96 -8.47
N TYR A 92 -9.47 29.87 -7.75
CA TYR A 92 -9.32 29.97 -6.29
C TYR A 92 -8.19 30.93 -5.93
#